data_AF-A0A1I2CL17-F1
#
_entry.id   AF-A0A1I2CL17-F1
#
_cell.length_a   1.000
_cell.length_b   1.000
_cell.length_c   1.000
_cell.angle_alpha   90.00
_cell.angle_beta   90.00
_cell.angle_gamma   90.00
#
_symmetry.space_group_name_H-M   'P 1'
#
loop_
_entity.id
_entity.type
_entity.pdbx_description
1 polymer ?
#
loop_
_entity_poly.entity_id
_entity_poly.type
_entity_poly.pdbx_seq_one_letter_code
_entity_poly.pdbx_strand_id
1 'polypeptide(L)'
;MLENKLKGSNNVKHKPWPENCAWPEPLRDGAGMAWEEDFIPDSLDEIAQDLVDIKDYFDSLVEIGRLNDDYTLNEDYDEEEELDEDEADDWEEEAFTPEMGEEYWDKEEQCFDYDIWLDDLSDHLNLLKIDCVPVTENPVVTVREAIGYEFVNENLLRQAFTRRAFAVEYGLSGCNEELEFLGDTVLNTVVTRDMLQQLSSIQEEKTEAPFMVRFQEGDLTKIRSRFVSKEFLSARAAELGLDRLILYGTGEEATESSREDMMEALIGAVTIDCDWDWDIITGVVDKLICVQLEKPDEFLKASYYDIFNAWHQRNFGTMPEYEVHGYKDWYDCTLRYRVPANDKEIHQYQRVDVFRAQNRSKAREEAAWDAYRFVMNHGLWVNLKESGIMPELENSINQLQELYQKKYLAQAPVYEFEERDLDHWYCRCRCDGISGVGLAPGKTKAKKQAAFEVLKQLFAAAANSARKA
;
A
#
# COMPACT_ATOMS: atom_id res chain seq x y z
N MET A 1 21.99 -38.61 -36.71
CA MET A 1 20.52 -38.38 -36.67
C MET A 1 20.13 -37.40 -35.55
N LEU A 2 20.89 -36.32 -35.33
CA LEU A 2 20.58 -35.34 -34.27
C LEU A 2 20.91 -33.88 -34.65
N GLU A 3 21.18 -33.59 -35.93
CA GLU A 3 21.47 -32.22 -36.41
C GLU A 3 20.41 -31.64 -37.37
N ASN A 4 19.27 -32.32 -37.57
CA ASN A 4 18.23 -31.87 -38.51
C ASN A 4 16.86 -31.65 -37.86
N LYS A 5 16.81 -31.24 -36.59
CA LYS A 5 15.54 -30.91 -35.88
C LYS A 5 15.44 -29.48 -35.33
N LEU A 6 16.33 -28.56 -35.71
CA LEU A 6 16.27 -27.14 -35.31
C LEU A 6 15.89 -26.18 -36.45
N LYS A 7 15.33 -26.69 -37.56
CA LYS A 7 14.78 -25.85 -38.64
C LYS A 7 13.31 -26.17 -38.86
N GLY A 8 12.45 -25.56 -38.06
CA GLY A 8 11.01 -25.54 -38.27
C GLY A 8 10.24 -25.39 -36.96
N SER A 9 9.42 -24.32 -36.87
CA SER A 9 8.61 -23.83 -35.72
C SER A 9 9.36 -22.75 -34.92
N ASN A 10 9.04 -21.45 -34.94
CA ASN A 10 7.82 -20.76 -35.34
C ASN A 10 8.15 -19.41 -35.99
N ASN A 11 7.62 -19.20 -37.19
CA ASN A 11 7.44 -17.89 -37.77
C ASN A 11 6.22 -17.27 -37.05
N VAL A 12 6.40 -16.84 -35.79
CA VAL A 12 5.37 -16.03 -35.12
C VAL A 12 5.45 -14.67 -35.79
N LYS A 13 4.44 -14.31 -36.57
CA LYS A 13 4.26 -12.93 -37.03
C LYS A 13 3.97 -12.11 -35.77
N HIS A 14 5.02 -11.56 -35.16
CA HIS A 14 4.86 -10.61 -34.06
C HIS A 14 4.11 -9.39 -34.55
N LYS A 15 3.22 -8.85 -33.73
CA LYS A 15 2.56 -7.59 -34.06
C LYS A 15 3.61 -6.47 -34.08
N PRO A 16 3.50 -5.50 -35.00
CA PRO A 16 4.30 -4.28 -34.91
C PRO A 16 3.99 -3.57 -33.60
N TRP A 17 4.95 -2.79 -33.07
CA TRP A 17 4.76 -2.03 -31.83
C TRP A 17 3.48 -1.16 -31.92
N PRO A 18 2.68 -1.03 -30.85
CA PRO A 18 1.43 -0.28 -30.93
C PRO A 18 1.70 1.20 -31.24
N GLU A 19 1.01 1.75 -32.25
CA GLU A 19 1.19 3.15 -32.69
C GLU A 19 0.87 4.18 -31.60
N ASN A 20 0.00 3.84 -30.64
CA ASN A 20 -0.41 4.69 -29.51
C ASN A 20 0.09 4.14 -28.15
N CYS A 21 1.19 3.40 -28.15
CA CYS A 21 1.81 2.94 -26.91
C CYS A 21 2.39 4.12 -26.14
N ALA A 22 2.14 4.22 -24.83
CA ALA A 22 2.79 5.23 -23.99
C ALA A 22 4.30 5.04 -23.96
N TRP A 23 4.78 3.79 -24.06
CA TRP A 23 6.20 3.45 -24.03
C TRP A 23 6.83 3.43 -25.43
N PRO A 24 8.06 3.94 -25.57
CA PRO A 24 8.80 3.83 -26.82
C PRO A 24 9.14 2.36 -27.13
N GLU A 25 9.30 2.05 -28.42
CA GLU A 25 9.64 0.70 -28.87
C GLU A 25 10.96 0.22 -28.24
N PRO A 26 11.02 -1.01 -27.71
CA PRO A 26 12.25 -1.61 -27.21
C PRO A 26 13.36 -1.61 -28.24
N LEU A 27 14.56 -1.23 -27.78
CA LEU A 27 15.80 -1.46 -28.51
C LEU A 27 16.04 -2.98 -28.55
N ARG A 28 15.88 -3.59 -29.73
CA ARG A 28 15.80 -5.06 -29.90
C ARG A 28 17.15 -5.76 -30.04
N ASP A 29 18.22 -4.98 -30.14
CA ASP A 29 19.53 -5.40 -30.64
C ASP A 29 20.67 -5.15 -29.65
N GLY A 30 20.38 -4.84 -28.38
CA GLY A 30 21.42 -4.51 -27.42
C GLY A 30 22.15 -3.21 -27.75
N ALA A 31 21.64 -2.40 -28.69
CA ALA A 31 22.00 -1.00 -28.79
C ALA A 31 21.50 -0.31 -27.51
N GLY A 32 22.38 -0.17 -26.52
CA GLY A 32 22.06 0.25 -25.15
C GLY A 32 22.42 -0.77 -24.07
N MET A 33 22.74 -2.03 -24.42
CA MET A 33 23.48 -2.94 -23.55
C MET A 33 24.98 -2.73 -23.78
N ALA A 34 25.47 -1.57 -23.35
CA ALA A 34 26.80 -1.55 -22.76
C ALA A 34 26.61 -1.99 -21.30
N TRP A 35 26.63 -3.31 -21.05
CA TRP A 35 27.48 -3.73 -19.95
C TRP A 35 28.89 -3.51 -20.50
N GLU A 36 29.37 -2.27 -20.46
CA GLU A 36 30.81 -2.09 -20.41
C GLU A 36 31.21 -2.84 -19.14
N GLU A 37 31.87 -3.97 -19.33
CA GLU A 37 32.43 -4.80 -18.26
C GLU A 37 33.49 -4.04 -17.45
N ASP A 38 33.71 -2.75 -17.69
CA ASP A 38 34.52 -1.84 -16.90
C ASP A 38 33.82 -0.47 -16.82
N PHE A 39 32.95 -0.25 -15.83
CA PHE A 39 32.69 1.11 -15.33
C PHE A 39 32.87 1.16 -13.82
N ILE A 40 34.06 0.77 -13.39
CA ILE A 40 34.77 1.58 -12.42
C ILE A 40 35.43 2.64 -13.29
N PRO A 41 35.19 3.96 -13.11
CA PRO A 41 36.01 4.96 -13.77
C PRO A 41 37.43 4.82 -13.20
N ASP A 42 38.24 3.99 -13.85
CA ASP A 42 39.65 3.85 -13.57
C ASP A 42 40.35 5.06 -14.19
N SER A 43 40.27 6.15 -13.43
CA SER A 43 40.93 7.45 -13.61
C SER A 43 40.29 8.44 -14.59
N LEU A 44 40.44 9.71 -14.22
CA LEU A 44 40.16 10.90 -15.02
C LEU A 44 40.87 10.93 -16.40
N ASP A 45 41.72 9.95 -16.71
CA ASP A 45 42.58 9.94 -17.89
C ASP A 45 41.83 9.52 -19.18
N GLU A 46 40.74 8.72 -19.12
CA GLU A 46 39.97 8.35 -20.32
C GLU A 46 39.07 9.48 -20.83
N ILE A 47 38.41 10.21 -19.93
CA ILE A 47 37.67 11.44 -20.28
C ILE A 47 38.63 12.48 -20.86
N ALA A 48 39.87 12.55 -20.37
CA ALA A 48 40.90 13.43 -20.92
C ALA A 48 41.31 13.00 -22.34
N GLN A 49 41.37 11.70 -22.63
CA GLN A 49 41.71 11.21 -23.96
C GLN A 49 40.61 11.48 -24.98
N ASP A 50 39.33 11.32 -24.60
CA ASP A 50 38.19 11.67 -25.47
C ASP A 50 38.15 13.19 -25.76
N LEU A 51 38.48 14.02 -24.76
CA LEU A 51 38.59 15.48 -24.96
C LEU A 51 39.77 15.85 -25.88
N VAL A 52 40.88 15.12 -25.82
CA VAL A 52 42.02 15.29 -26.73
C VAL A 52 41.66 14.88 -28.15
N ASP A 53 40.95 13.76 -28.34
CA ASP A 53 40.51 13.30 -29.66
C ASP A 53 39.48 14.25 -30.29
N ILE A 54 38.61 14.84 -29.47
CA ILE A 54 37.68 15.91 -29.89
C ILE A 54 38.47 17.16 -30.31
N LYS A 55 39.48 17.56 -29.53
CA LYS A 55 40.34 18.71 -29.86
C LYS A 55 41.10 18.48 -31.18
N ASP A 56 41.68 17.29 -31.37
CA ASP A 56 42.40 16.93 -32.61
C ASP A 56 41.46 16.92 -33.82
N TYR A 57 40.19 16.52 -33.65
CA TYR A 57 39.17 16.65 -34.68
C TYR A 57 38.89 18.11 -35.04
N PHE A 58 38.71 19.00 -34.06
CA PHE A 58 38.51 20.43 -34.30
C PHE A 58 39.74 21.08 -34.95
N ASP A 59 40.95 20.75 -34.51
CA ASP A 59 42.20 21.19 -35.13
C ASP A 59 42.31 20.72 -36.59
N SER A 60 41.85 19.50 -36.91
CA SER A 60 41.79 19.01 -38.30
C SER A 60 40.79 19.80 -39.16
N LEU A 61 39.69 20.28 -38.56
CA LEU A 61 38.71 21.12 -39.25
C LEU A 61 39.26 22.53 -39.52
N VAL A 62 40.09 23.04 -38.61
CA VAL A 62 40.84 24.29 -38.80
C VAL A 62 41.83 24.14 -39.95
N GLU A 63 42.60 23.05 -39.98
CA GLU A 63 43.65 22.81 -40.99
C GLU A 63 43.09 22.66 -42.42
N ILE A 64 41.86 22.14 -42.56
CA ILE A 64 41.16 22.05 -43.86
C ILE A 64 40.30 23.28 -44.17
N GLY A 65 40.37 24.34 -43.35
CA GLY A 65 39.65 25.61 -43.54
C GLY A 65 38.14 25.52 -43.36
N ARG A 66 37.66 24.53 -42.60
CA ARG A 66 36.23 24.36 -42.25
C ARG A 66 35.87 24.96 -40.89
N LEU A 67 36.85 25.34 -40.10
CA LEU A 67 36.71 26.02 -38.81
C LEU A 67 37.77 27.14 -38.73
N ASN A 68 37.47 28.24 -38.03
CA ASN A 68 38.47 29.31 -37.80
C ASN A 68 39.44 28.90 -36.69
N ASP A 69 40.70 29.39 -36.75
CA ASP A 69 41.77 29.10 -35.79
C ASP A 69 41.42 29.45 -34.32
N ASP A 70 40.43 30.32 -34.10
CA ASP A 70 40.00 30.77 -32.78
C ASP A 70 38.64 30.18 -32.37
N TYR A 71 38.64 28.87 -32.08
CA TYR A 71 37.48 28.16 -31.55
C TYR A 71 37.54 28.06 -30.02
N THR A 72 37.99 29.11 -29.32
CA THR A 72 37.90 29.13 -27.86
C THR A 72 36.52 29.66 -27.42
N LEU A 73 35.90 29.00 -26.45
CA LEU A 73 34.80 29.59 -25.68
C LEU A 73 35.42 30.79 -24.95
N ASN A 74 35.16 32.00 -25.44
CA ASN A 74 35.76 33.25 -24.94
C ASN A 74 35.78 33.30 -23.40
N GLU A 75 36.98 33.32 -22.83
CA GLU A 75 37.23 33.53 -21.39
C GLU A 75 37.30 35.04 -21.03
N ASP A 76 37.10 35.95 -21.98
CA ASP A 76 37.26 37.40 -21.78
C ASP A 76 36.05 38.11 -21.14
N TYR A 77 35.24 37.41 -20.34
CA TYR A 77 34.32 38.02 -19.38
C TYR A 77 34.88 37.85 -17.96
N ASP A 78 36.00 38.51 -17.69
CA ASP A 78 36.39 39.02 -16.36
C ASP A 78 37.84 39.53 -16.42
N GLU A 79 38.09 40.68 -17.03
CA GLU A 79 39.21 41.55 -16.62
C GLU A 79 39.01 42.98 -17.14
N GLU A 80 38.82 43.92 -16.21
CA GLU A 80 38.79 45.36 -16.47
C GLU A 80 40.17 45.83 -16.95
N GLU A 81 40.31 46.14 -18.25
CA GLU A 81 41.43 46.95 -18.75
C GLU A 81 40.94 48.36 -19.15
N GLU A 82 41.50 49.37 -18.47
CA GLU A 82 41.37 50.79 -18.82
C GLU A 82 41.90 51.04 -20.25
N LEU A 83 41.03 51.47 -21.16
CA LEU A 83 41.41 51.90 -22.51
C LEU A 83 41.57 53.42 -22.58
N ASP A 84 42.73 53.85 -23.10
CA ASP A 84 43.11 55.23 -23.41
C ASP A 84 42.19 55.84 -24.50
N GLU A 85 41.80 57.10 -24.28
CA GLU A 85 40.66 57.81 -24.89
C GLU A 85 40.83 58.34 -26.35
N ASP A 86 41.87 57.99 -27.11
CA ASP A 86 42.27 58.83 -28.27
C ASP A 86 42.24 58.20 -29.69
N GLU A 87 41.75 56.97 -29.91
CA GLU A 87 41.58 56.44 -31.29
C GLU A 87 40.29 55.62 -31.48
N ALA A 88 39.15 56.30 -31.55
CA ALA A 88 37.90 55.72 -32.07
C ALA A 88 37.12 56.77 -32.87
N ASP A 89 37.65 57.15 -34.04
CA ASP A 89 36.89 57.84 -35.09
C ASP A 89 36.73 56.85 -36.26
N ASP A 90 35.48 56.69 -36.71
CA ASP A 90 35.00 55.98 -37.92
C ASP A 90 34.80 54.45 -37.89
N TRP A 91 34.09 53.92 -36.89
CA TRP A 91 33.25 52.73 -37.10
C TRP A 91 31.80 53.14 -36.87
N GLU A 92 31.04 53.30 -37.96
CA GLU A 92 29.58 53.39 -37.87
C GLU A 92 29.08 52.06 -37.25
N GLU A 93 28.67 52.10 -35.99
CA GLU A 93 27.98 51.00 -35.31
C GLU A 93 26.64 50.74 -36.03
N GLU A 94 26.64 49.85 -37.02
CA GLU A 94 25.41 49.26 -37.52
C GLU A 94 24.83 48.36 -36.42
N ALA A 95 23.90 48.91 -35.64
CA ALA A 95 23.14 48.18 -34.63
C ALA A 95 22.48 46.93 -35.27
N PHE A 96 22.90 45.75 -34.82
CA PHE A 96 22.39 44.49 -35.33
C PHE A 96 20.92 44.35 -34.97
N THR A 97 20.06 44.28 -35.99
CA THR A 97 18.65 43.96 -35.81
C THR A 97 18.29 42.78 -36.72
N PRO A 98 17.79 41.66 -36.18
CA PRO A 98 17.48 40.48 -36.99
C PRO A 98 16.27 40.74 -37.90
N GLU A 99 16.37 40.32 -39.17
CA GLU A 99 15.29 40.49 -40.17
C GLU A 99 14.03 39.65 -39.85
N MET A 100 14.15 38.63 -38.98
CA MET A 100 13.07 37.73 -38.56
C MET A 100 13.05 37.66 -37.03
N GLY A 101 11.88 37.85 -36.43
CA GLY A 101 11.74 37.90 -34.97
C GLY A 101 12.07 39.27 -34.35
N GLU A 102 12.11 40.34 -35.15
CA GLU A 102 12.34 41.73 -34.69
C GLU A 102 11.38 42.15 -33.57
N GLU A 103 10.14 41.64 -33.58
CA GLU A 103 9.13 41.89 -32.54
C GLU A 103 9.49 41.31 -31.16
N TYR A 104 10.44 40.38 -31.11
CA TYR A 104 11.01 39.79 -29.89
C TYR A 104 12.46 40.22 -29.67
N TRP A 105 12.94 41.24 -30.40
CA TRP A 105 14.29 41.77 -30.26
C TRP A 105 14.24 43.11 -29.52
N ASP A 106 14.81 43.16 -28.33
CA ASP A 106 14.95 44.40 -27.58
C ASP A 106 16.03 45.26 -28.24
N LYS A 107 15.62 46.41 -28.79
CA LYS A 107 16.52 47.32 -29.48
C LYS A 107 17.39 48.15 -28.54
N GLU A 108 16.98 48.34 -27.30
CA GLU A 108 17.76 49.05 -26.28
C GLU A 108 18.83 48.11 -25.68
N GLU A 109 18.49 46.85 -25.42
CA GLU A 109 19.42 45.86 -24.86
C GLU A 109 20.16 45.01 -25.91
N GLN A 110 19.83 45.16 -27.20
CA GLN A 110 20.43 44.43 -28.33
C GLN A 110 20.39 42.90 -28.12
N CYS A 111 19.30 42.38 -27.59
CA CYS A 111 19.14 40.96 -27.26
C CYS A 111 17.74 40.45 -27.59
N PHE A 112 17.56 39.12 -27.57
CA PHE A 112 16.27 38.49 -27.81
C PHE A 112 15.48 38.40 -26.51
N ASP A 113 14.31 39.03 -26.46
CA ASP A 113 13.38 38.97 -25.35
C ASP A 113 12.60 37.64 -25.37
N TYR A 114 13.13 36.69 -24.61
CA TYR A 114 12.60 35.34 -24.52
C TYR A 114 11.22 35.28 -23.86
N ASP A 115 10.91 36.22 -22.96
CA ASP A 115 9.67 36.23 -22.19
C ASP A 115 8.49 36.70 -23.05
N ILE A 116 8.68 37.75 -23.85
CA ILE A 116 7.68 38.21 -24.82
C ILE A 116 7.41 37.14 -25.88
N TRP A 117 8.47 36.48 -26.37
CA TRP A 117 8.32 35.40 -27.35
C TRP A 117 7.56 34.20 -26.77
N LEU A 118 7.80 33.85 -25.50
CA LEU A 118 7.09 32.76 -24.84
C LEU A 118 5.60 33.05 -24.65
N ASP A 119 5.26 34.28 -24.26
CA ASP A 119 3.88 34.70 -24.04
C ASP A 119 3.09 34.72 -25.36
N ASP A 120 3.68 35.28 -26.44
CA ASP A 120 3.03 35.30 -27.77
C ASP A 120 2.91 33.90 -28.38
N LEU A 121 3.89 33.01 -28.15
CA LEU A 121 3.81 31.60 -28.54
C LEU A 121 2.67 30.90 -27.79
N SER A 122 2.54 31.12 -26.49
CA SER A 122 1.49 30.56 -25.64
C SER A 122 0.10 31.02 -26.12
N ASP A 123 -0.06 32.29 -26.44
CA ASP A 123 -1.31 32.85 -26.94
C ASP A 123 -1.66 32.35 -28.35
N HIS A 124 -0.67 32.21 -29.24
CA HIS A 124 -0.88 31.61 -30.56
C HIS A 124 -1.25 30.12 -30.49
N LEU A 125 -0.64 29.37 -29.58
CA LEU A 125 -1.01 27.97 -29.30
C LEU A 125 -2.46 27.86 -28.80
N ASN A 126 -2.89 28.78 -27.94
CA ASN A 126 -4.27 28.86 -27.44
C ASN A 126 -5.27 29.26 -28.54
N LEU A 127 -4.88 30.15 -29.46
CA LEU A 127 -5.74 30.64 -30.55
C LEU A 127 -5.99 29.58 -31.64
N LEU A 128 -5.01 28.70 -31.87
CA LEU A 128 -5.07 27.70 -32.93
C LEU A 128 -6.13 26.62 -32.69
N LYS A 129 -6.75 26.54 -31.49
CA LYS A 129 -7.67 25.46 -31.11
C LYS A 129 -7.20 24.11 -31.67
N ILE A 130 -5.89 23.89 -31.63
CA ILE A 130 -5.36 22.56 -31.72
C ILE A 130 -5.96 21.93 -30.49
N ASP A 131 -6.95 21.06 -30.70
CA ASP A 131 -7.38 20.15 -29.64
C ASP A 131 -6.08 19.59 -29.11
N CYS A 132 -5.68 20.02 -27.91
CA CYS A 132 -4.54 19.49 -27.23
C CYS A 132 -4.89 18.01 -27.04
N VAL A 133 -4.45 17.19 -28.00
CA VAL A 133 -4.20 15.78 -27.77
C VAL A 133 -3.41 15.81 -26.47
N PRO A 134 -3.91 15.19 -25.40
CA PRO A 134 -3.25 15.29 -24.10
C PRO A 134 -1.79 14.94 -24.35
N VAL A 135 -0.89 15.81 -23.90
CA VAL A 135 0.55 15.54 -23.87
C VAL A 135 0.66 14.10 -23.41
N THR A 136 1.14 13.21 -24.29
CA THR A 136 1.47 11.86 -23.88
C THR A 136 2.60 12.05 -22.89
N GLU A 137 2.25 12.12 -21.59
CA GLU A 137 3.21 12.20 -20.50
C GLU A 137 4.24 11.10 -20.75
N ASN A 138 5.49 11.49 -20.97
CA ASN A 138 6.55 10.52 -21.17
C ASN A 138 6.53 9.59 -19.94
N PRO A 139 6.28 8.28 -20.12
CA PRO A 139 6.11 7.36 -19.00
C PRO A 139 7.38 7.30 -18.14
N VAL A 140 8.56 7.48 -18.76
CA VAL A 140 9.84 7.53 -18.05
C VAL A 140 9.88 8.71 -17.10
N VAL A 141 9.52 9.92 -17.59
CA VAL A 141 9.49 11.14 -16.78
C VAL A 141 8.49 11.01 -15.63
N THR A 142 7.30 10.47 -15.92
CA THR A 142 6.24 10.25 -14.93
C THR A 142 6.70 9.32 -13.82
N VAL A 143 7.31 8.19 -14.17
CA VAL A 143 7.81 7.23 -13.17
C VAL A 143 8.97 7.83 -12.39
N ARG A 144 9.93 8.46 -13.07
CA ARG A 144 11.07 9.16 -12.46
C ARG A 144 10.61 10.16 -11.41
N GLU A 145 9.58 10.97 -11.68
CA GLU A 145 9.06 11.92 -10.72
C GLU A 145 8.34 11.25 -9.54
N ALA A 146 7.60 10.17 -9.80
CA ALA A 146 6.89 9.42 -8.77
C ALA A 146 7.84 8.73 -7.77
N ILE A 147 8.96 8.18 -8.25
CA ILE A 147 9.91 7.43 -7.41
C ILE A 147 11.17 8.23 -7.06
N GLY A 148 11.42 9.35 -7.75
CA GLY A 148 12.63 10.17 -7.68
C GLY A 148 13.91 9.36 -7.83
N TYR A 149 13.96 8.51 -8.86
CA TYR A 149 15.11 7.73 -9.30
C TYR A 149 15.20 7.83 -10.82
N GLU A 150 16.42 8.00 -11.33
CA GLU A 150 16.71 8.10 -12.76
C GLU A 150 17.35 6.79 -13.22
N PHE A 151 16.69 6.11 -14.15
CA PHE A 151 17.16 4.82 -14.65
C PHE A 151 18.34 5.00 -15.59
N VAL A 152 19.41 4.25 -15.36
CA VAL A 152 20.52 4.11 -16.31
C VAL A 152 20.04 3.32 -17.53
N ASN A 153 19.26 2.26 -17.31
CA ASN A 153 18.68 1.44 -18.35
C ASN A 153 17.15 1.51 -18.36
N GLU A 154 16.60 2.40 -19.18
CA GLU A 154 15.15 2.55 -19.37
C GLU A 154 14.44 1.25 -19.85
N ASN A 155 15.18 0.28 -20.42
CA ASN A 155 14.58 -1.00 -20.78
C ASN A 155 14.17 -1.81 -19.54
N LEU A 156 14.90 -1.70 -18.42
CA LEU A 156 14.51 -2.33 -17.14
C LEU A 156 13.21 -1.71 -16.61
N LEU A 157 13.13 -0.37 -16.68
CA LEU A 157 11.92 0.35 -16.32
C LEU A 157 10.73 -0.13 -17.17
N ARG A 158 10.84 -0.14 -18.51
CA ARG A 158 9.76 -0.64 -19.38
C ARG A 158 9.42 -2.11 -19.09
N GLN A 159 10.42 -2.95 -18.80
CA GLN A 159 10.20 -4.36 -18.46
C GLN A 159 9.31 -4.51 -17.22
N ALA A 160 9.49 -3.65 -16.20
CA ALA A 160 8.65 -3.66 -14.99
C ALA A 160 7.16 -3.41 -15.29
N PHE A 161 6.84 -2.61 -16.31
CA PHE A 161 5.47 -2.33 -16.75
C PHE A 161 4.94 -3.32 -17.80
N THR A 162 5.77 -4.27 -18.26
CA THR A 162 5.42 -5.18 -19.35
C THR A 162 4.87 -6.51 -18.82
N ARG A 163 3.57 -6.74 -18.98
CA ARG A 163 2.97 -8.04 -18.60
C ARG A 163 3.31 -9.16 -19.58
N ARG A 164 3.32 -10.40 -19.08
CA ARG A 164 3.59 -11.61 -19.88
C ARG A 164 2.76 -11.68 -21.17
N ALA A 165 1.47 -11.36 -21.11
CA ALA A 165 0.59 -11.43 -22.27
C ALA A 165 1.00 -10.43 -23.37
N PHE A 166 1.36 -9.20 -22.98
CA PHE A 166 1.88 -8.17 -23.90
C PHE A 166 3.23 -8.60 -24.49
N ALA A 167 4.14 -9.11 -23.65
CA ALA A 167 5.45 -9.59 -24.11
C ALA A 167 5.33 -10.66 -25.20
N VAL A 168 4.45 -11.65 -25.01
CA VAL A 168 4.20 -12.72 -25.99
C VAL A 168 3.59 -12.16 -27.29
N GLU A 169 2.65 -11.22 -27.18
CA GLU A 169 1.96 -10.63 -28.33
C GLU A 169 2.90 -9.83 -29.25
N TYR A 170 3.81 -9.06 -28.66
CA TYR A 170 4.73 -8.18 -29.38
C TYR A 170 6.13 -8.78 -29.58
N GLY A 171 6.37 -10.00 -29.08
CA GLY A 171 7.64 -10.71 -29.27
C GLY A 171 8.79 -10.20 -28.44
N LEU A 172 8.50 -9.71 -27.23
CA LEU A 172 9.50 -9.29 -26.26
C LEU A 172 10.12 -10.50 -25.58
N SER A 173 11.42 -10.40 -25.27
CA SER A 173 12.20 -11.47 -24.62
C SER A 173 11.95 -11.59 -23.12
N GLY A 174 11.46 -10.53 -22.49
CA GLY A 174 11.22 -10.47 -21.04
C GLY A 174 9.92 -9.77 -20.70
N CYS A 175 9.44 -10.04 -19.48
CA CYS A 175 8.29 -9.39 -18.86
C CYS A 175 8.62 -9.03 -17.40
N ASN A 176 7.63 -8.53 -16.68
CA ASN A 176 7.77 -8.06 -15.32
C ASN A 176 8.00 -9.16 -14.27
N GLU A 177 7.80 -10.44 -14.60
CA GLU A 177 7.75 -11.54 -13.62
C GLU A 177 9.08 -11.86 -12.93
N GLU A 178 10.20 -11.79 -13.66
CA GLU A 178 11.52 -11.97 -13.06
C GLU A 178 11.85 -10.82 -12.09
N LEU A 179 11.43 -9.60 -12.45
CA LEU A 179 11.63 -8.41 -11.63
C LEU A 179 10.67 -8.40 -10.43
N GLU A 180 9.43 -8.86 -10.61
CA GLU A 180 8.42 -9.05 -9.54
C GLU A 180 8.97 -9.96 -8.46
N PHE A 181 9.49 -11.14 -8.85
CA PHE A 181 10.07 -12.10 -7.92
C PHE A 181 11.21 -11.51 -7.07
N LEU A 182 12.10 -10.74 -7.72
CA LEU A 182 13.18 -10.05 -7.04
C LEU A 182 12.64 -8.95 -6.10
N GLY A 183 11.74 -8.13 -6.64
CA GLY A 183 11.17 -6.95 -5.99
C GLY A 183 10.38 -7.29 -4.74
N ASP A 184 9.59 -8.37 -4.73
CA ASP A 184 8.87 -8.85 -3.54
C ASP A 184 9.84 -9.10 -2.37
N THR A 185 10.98 -9.75 -2.65
CA THR A 185 11.99 -10.04 -1.63
C THR A 185 12.62 -8.75 -1.08
N VAL A 186 12.96 -7.81 -1.96
CA VAL A 186 13.55 -6.52 -1.59
C VAL A 186 12.56 -5.67 -0.80
N LEU A 187 11.32 -5.57 -1.28
CA LEU A 187 10.22 -4.85 -0.62
C LEU A 187 10.00 -5.38 0.81
N ASN A 188 9.89 -6.70 0.98
CA ASN A 188 9.74 -7.30 2.30
C ASN A 188 10.91 -6.96 3.23
N THR A 189 12.14 -6.90 2.70
CA THR A 189 13.35 -6.58 3.46
C THR A 189 13.33 -5.13 3.95
N VAL A 190 13.08 -4.18 3.04
CA VAL A 190 13.05 -2.74 3.36
C VAL A 190 11.91 -2.41 4.32
N VAL A 191 10.70 -2.88 4.04
CA VAL A 191 9.55 -2.66 4.94
C VAL A 191 9.82 -3.26 6.33
N THR A 192 10.45 -4.44 6.41
CA THR A 192 10.83 -5.02 7.71
C THR A 192 11.85 -4.14 8.44
N ARG A 193 12.85 -3.61 7.73
CA ARG A 193 13.84 -2.68 8.30
C ARG A 193 13.16 -1.43 8.87
N ASP A 194 12.30 -0.77 8.09
CA ASP A 194 11.67 0.50 8.49
C ASP A 194 10.70 0.29 9.66
N MET A 195 9.96 -0.82 9.63
CA MET A 195 9.13 -1.23 10.75
C MET A 195 9.97 -1.45 12.02
N LEU A 196 11.09 -2.16 11.93
CA LEU A 196 11.94 -2.42 13.10
C LEU A 196 12.61 -1.14 13.60
N GLN A 197 13.01 -0.20 12.73
CA GLN A 197 13.54 1.10 13.15
C GLN A 197 12.52 1.88 14.00
N GLN A 198 11.24 1.80 13.67
CA GLN A 198 10.17 2.51 14.41
C GLN A 198 9.71 1.74 15.67
N LEU A 199 9.82 0.41 15.69
CA LEU A 199 9.21 -0.44 16.73
C LEU A 199 10.21 -1.10 17.70
N SER A 200 11.51 -1.05 17.40
CA SER A 200 12.57 -1.67 18.21
C SER A 200 13.33 -0.65 19.06
N SER A 201 14.01 -1.17 20.08
CA SER A 201 14.94 -0.40 20.90
C SER A 201 16.17 -1.25 21.19
N ILE A 202 17.34 -0.64 21.10
CA ILE A 202 18.61 -1.25 21.53
C ILE A 202 18.89 -0.74 22.95
N GLN A 203 18.96 -1.66 23.92
CA GLN A 203 19.28 -1.36 25.32
C GLN A 203 20.73 -1.78 25.59
N GLU A 204 21.67 -0.85 25.43
CA GLU A 204 23.12 -1.10 25.59
C GLU A 204 23.50 -1.63 26.99
N GLU A 205 22.71 -1.31 28.01
CA GLU A 205 22.95 -1.77 29.39
C GLU A 205 22.54 -3.24 29.64
N LYS A 206 21.77 -3.85 28.74
CA LYS A 206 21.35 -5.27 28.85
C LYS A 206 22.22 -6.15 27.97
N THR A 207 23.08 -6.95 28.61
CA THR A 207 24.04 -7.82 27.92
C THR A 207 23.44 -9.10 27.36
N GLU A 208 22.33 -9.60 27.92
CA GLU A 208 21.73 -10.88 27.51
C GLU A 208 20.76 -10.76 26.32
N ALA A 209 20.11 -9.61 26.14
CA ALA A 209 19.12 -9.37 25.10
C ALA A 209 19.04 -7.86 24.76
N PRO A 210 20.05 -7.32 24.05
CA PRO A 210 20.15 -5.88 23.78
C PRO A 210 19.13 -5.40 22.75
N PHE A 211 18.68 -6.26 21.82
CA PHE A 211 17.66 -5.93 20.84
C PHE A 211 16.28 -6.36 21.33
N MET A 212 15.40 -5.38 21.55
CA MET A 212 14.05 -5.63 22.03
C MET A 212 13.01 -4.94 21.14
N VAL A 213 11.95 -5.67 20.83
CA VAL A 213 10.77 -5.17 20.11
C VAL A 213 9.56 -5.37 21.00
N ARG A 214 8.63 -4.40 20.99
CA ARG A 214 7.41 -4.46 21.81
C ARG A 214 6.47 -5.61 21.40
N PHE A 215 6.54 -6.04 20.15
CA PHE A 215 5.64 -7.00 19.52
C PHE A 215 6.29 -8.38 19.35
N GLN A 216 5.49 -9.44 19.39
CA GLN A 216 5.96 -10.79 19.09
C GLN A 216 6.11 -10.99 17.58
N GLU A 217 6.86 -12.02 17.17
CA GLU A 217 7.11 -12.31 15.73
C GLU A 217 5.82 -12.37 14.91
N GLY A 218 4.79 -13.09 15.37
CA GLY A 218 3.52 -13.17 14.65
C GLY A 218 2.80 -11.82 14.49
N ASP A 219 2.95 -10.91 15.46
CA ASP A 219 2.39 -9.56 15.38
C ASP A 219 3.17 -8.69 14.39
N LEU A 220 4.49 -8.81 14.38
CA LEU A 220 5.35 -8.13 13.39
C LEU A 220 5.04 -8.61 11.97
N THR A 221 4.86 -9.92 11.78
CA THR A 221 4.45 -10.49 10.49
C THR A 221 3.09 -9.95 10.03
N LYS A 222 2.12 -9.80 10.95
CA LYS A 222 0.82 -9.19 10.63
C LYS A 222 0.94 -7.73 10.22
N ILE A 223 1.67 -6.92 11.00
CA ILE A 223 1.88 -5.51 10.68
C ILE A 223 2.56 -5.37 9.31
N ARG A 224 3.59 -6.18 9.03
CA ARG A 224 4.30 -6.17 7.73
C ARG A 224 3.36 -6.48 6.58
N SER A 225 2.57 -7.54 6.71
CA SER A 225 1.63 -7.96 5.67
C SER A 225 0.66 -6.86 5.25
N ARG A 226 0.41 -5.84 6.08
CA ARG A 226 -0.46 -4.71 5.73
C ARG A 226 0.14 -3.77 4.68
N PHE A 227 1.46 -3.63 4.65
CA PHE A 227 2.20 -2.73 3.75
C PHE A 227 2.66 -3.44 2.47
N VAL A 228 2.80 -4.76 2.53
CA VAL A 228 3.18 -5.60 1.37
C VAL A 228 2.00 -6.40 0.80
N SER A 229 0.77 -6.11 1.21
CA SER A 229 -0.41 -6.76 0.65
C SER A 229 -0.77 -6.20 -0.71
N LYS A 230 -1.21 -7.07 -1.63
CA LYS A 230 -1.97 -6.75 -2.85
C LYS A 230 -2.86 -5.53 -2.76
N GLU A 231 -3.76 -5.49 -1.77
CA GLU A 231 -4.72 -4.39 -1.64
C GLU A 231 -4.02 -3.05 -1.38
N PHE A 232 -2.93 -3.05 -0.60
CA PHE A 232 -2.15 -1.85 -0.31
C PHE A 232 -1.33 -1.41 -1.52
N LEU A 233 -0.58 -2.34 -2.13
CA LEU A 233 0.28 -2.05 -3.29
C LEU A 233 -0.54 -1.61 -4.50
N SER A 234 -1.67 -2.27 -4.76
CA SER A 234 -2.61 -1.86 -5.81
C SER A 234 -3.19 -0.47 -5.57
N ALA A 235 -3.55 -0.14 -4.33
CA ALA A 235 -4.07 1.18 -3.99
C ALA A 235 -2.99 2.27 -4.17
N ARG A 236 -1.75 2.00 -3.75
CA ARG A 236 -0.61 2.91 -3.94
C ARG A 236 -0.27 3.13 -5.41
N ALA A 237 -0.27 2.06 -6.23
CA ALA A 237 -0.05 2.17 -7.66
C ALA A 237 -1.08 3.09 -8.34
N ALA A 238 -2.36 2.96 -7.95
CA ALA A 238 -3.44 3.81 -8.46
C ALA A 238 -3.33 5.25 -7.95
N GLU A 239 -2.96 5.46 -6.70
CA GLU A 239 -2.75 6.80 -6.11
C GLU A 239 -1.61 7.56 -6.78
N LEU A 240 -0.51 6.87 -7.09
CA LEU A 240 0.64 7.42 -7.81
C LEU A 240 0.39 7.55 -9.32
N GLY A 241 -0.76 7.07 -9.82
CA GLY A 241 -1.08 7.08 -11.24
C GLY A 241 -0.12 6.26 -12.09
N LEU A 242 0.51 5.23 -11.52
CA LEU A 242 1.44 4.33 -12.23
C LEU A 242 0.68 3.21 -12.96
N ASP A 243 -0.51 2.86 -12.50
CA ASP A 243 -1.31 1.77 -13.08
C ASP A 243 -1.73 2.02 -14.53
N ARG A 244 -1.86 3.29 -14.95
CA ARG A 244 -2.14 3.67 -16.35
C ARG A 244 -1.00 3.39 -17.32
N LEU A 245 0.21 3.11 -16.82
CA LEU A 245 1.40 2.85 -17.63
C LEU A 245 1.64 1.36 -17.87
N ILE A 246 0.82 0.48 -17.30
CA ILE A 246 0.96 -0.98 -17.46
C ILE A 246 0.61 -1.39 -18.89
N LEU A 247 1.48 -2.19 -19.51
CA LEU A 247 1.28 -2.75 -20.84
C LEU A 247 0.55 -4.09 -20.77
N TYR A 248 -0.74 -4.07 -21.10
CA TYR A 248 -1.65 -5.22 -21.10
C TYR A 248 -1.74 -5.88 -22.47
N GLY A 249 -1.81 -7.21 -22.51
CA GLY A 249 -2.08 -7.93 -23.76
C GLY A 249 -3.52 -7.73 -24.25
N THR A 250 -3.78 -8.06 -25.53
CA THR A 250 -5.13 -7.97 -26.10
C THR A 250 -6.13 -8.80 -25.29
N GLY A 251 -7.14 -8.14 -24.71
CA GLY A 251 -8.20 -8.78 -23.92
C GLY A 251 -7.86 -9.05 -22.46
N GLU A 252 -6.70 -8.58 -21.97
CA GLU A 252 -6.39 -8.56 -20.55
C GLU A 252 -7.05 -7.34 -19.88
N GLU A 253 -7.63 -7.54 -18.70
CA GLU A 253 -8.26 -6.49 -17.90
C GLU A 253 -7.32 -6.07 -16.76
N ALA A 254 -7.35 -4.78 -16.39
CA ALA A 254 -6.60 -4.28 -15.26
C ALA A 254 -7.16 -4.86 -13.94
N THR A 255 -6.29 -5.41 -13.11
CA THR A 255 -6.63 -6.04 -11.82
C THR A 255 -5.75 -5.53 -10.69
N GLU A 256 -6.16 -5.76 -9.45
CA GLU A 256 -5.32 -5.47 -8.29
C GLU A 256 -3.99 -6.23 -8.34
N SER A 257 -4.02 -7.50 -8.76
CA SER A 257 -2.79 -8.29 -8.95
C SER A 257 -1.86 -7.61 -9.95
N SER A 258 -2.37 -7.17 -11.09
CA SER A 258 -1.49 -6.54 -12.08
C SER A 258 -0.82 -5.25 -11.61
N ARG A 259 -1.43 -4.55 -10.65
CA ARG A 259 -0.83 -3.37 -10.04
C ARG A 259 0.20 -3.74 -8.97
N GLU A 260 -0.09 -4.75 -8.15
CA GLU A 260 0.88 -5.33 -7.19
C GLU A 260 2.13 -5.83 -7.93
N ASP A 261 1.95 -6.73 -8.92
CA ASP A 261 3.04 -7.32 -9.70
C ASP A 261 3.94 -6.23 -10.31
N MET A 262 3.34 -5.13 -10.80
CA MET A 262 4.08 -4.00 -11.38
C MET A 262 4.87 -3.21 -10.32
N MET A 263 4.27 -2.95 -9.15
CA MET A 263 4.96 -2.23 -8.07
C MET A 263 6.18 -3.01 -7.57
N GLU A 264 6.03 -4.33 -7.40
CA GLU A 264 7.15 -5.22 -7.05
C GLU A 264 8.19 -5.23 -8.17
N ALA A 265 7.76 -5.40 -9.42
CA ALA A 265 8.68 -5.37 -10.56
C ALA A 265 9.43 -4.05 -10.71
N LEU A 266 8.81 -2.90 -10.38
CA LEU A 266 9.45 -1.60 -10.40
C LEU A 266 10.58 -1.52 -9.36
N ILE A 267 10.34 -2.04 -8.15
CA ILE A 267 11.38 -2.15 -7.10
C ILE A 267 12.50 -3.09 -7.57
N GLY A 268 12.15 -4.21 -8.20
CA GLY A 268 13.12 -5.14 -8.79
C GLY A 268 13.96 -4.48 -9.88
N ALA A 269 13.35 -3.67 -10.75
CA ALA A 269 14.05 -2.94 -11.80
C ALA A 269 15.08 -1.96 -11.23
N VAL A 270 14.68 -1.15 -10.25
CA VAL A 270 15.59 -0.22 -9.55
C VAL A 270 16.74 -0.98 -8.89
N THR A 271 16.44 -2.10 -8.21
CA THR A 271 17.46 -2.90 -7.50
C THR A 271 18.57 -3.37 -8.45
N ILE A 272 18.22 -3.79 -9.66
CA ILE A 272 19.21 -4.23 -10.66
C ILE A 272 19.92 -3.04 -11.29
N ASP A 273 19.19 -1.97 -11.60
CA ASP A 273 19.74 -0.79 -12.26
C ASP A 273 20.76 -0.04 -11.39
N CYS A 274 20.56 -0.02 -10.07
CA CYS A 274 21.45 0.62 -9.10
C CYS A 274 22.49 -0.34 -8.48
N ASP A 275 22.68 -1.53 -9.04
CA ASP A 275 23.59 -2.58 -8.54
C ASP A 275 23.47 -2.85 -7.03
N TRP A 276 22.25 -3.07 -6.54
CA TRP A 276 21.97 -3.39 -5.14
C TRP A 276 22.35 -2.30 -4.11
N ASP A 277 22.48 -1.04 -4.52
CA ASP A 277 22.64 0.09 -3.59
C ASP A 277 21.41 0.25 -2.67
N TRP A 278 21.57 -0.13 -1.40
CA TRP A 278 20.49 -0.12 -0.41
C TRP A 278 20.02 1.29 -0.05
N ASP A 279 20.85 2.33 -0.15
CA ASP A 279 20.42 3.69 0.18
C ASP A 279 19.46 4.20 -0.91
N ILE A 280 19.77 3.92 -2.17
CA ILE A 280 18.88 4.23 -3.32
C ILE A 280 17.59 3.42 -3.24
N ILE A 281 17.70 2.08 -3.10
CA ILE A 281 16.55 1.17 -3.04
C ILE A 281 15.59 1.63 -1.94
N THR A 282 16.13 1.97 -0.78
CA THR A 282 15.29 2.32 0.35
C THR A 282 14.65 3.69 0.21
N GLY A 283 15.34 4.67 -0.38
CA GLY A 283 14.73 5.95 -0.75
C GLY A 283 13.59 5.81 -1.76
N VAL A 284 13.69 4.86 -2.69
CA VAL A 284 12.59 4.55 -3.65
C VAL A 284 11.42 3.87 -2.95
N VAL A 285 11.67 2.82 -2.16
CA VAL A 285 10.61 2.10 -1.42
C VAL A 285 9.90 3.04 -0.45
N ASP A 286 10.62 3.94 0.22
CA ASP A 286 10.04 4.94 1.12
C ASP A 286 9.03 5.85 0.41
N LYS A 287 9.32 6.30 -0.82
CA LYS A 287 8.39 7.11 -1.63
C LYS A 287 7.20 6.29 -2.13
N LEU A 288 7.43 5.05 -2.55
CA LEU A 288 6.39 4.17 -3.07
C LEU A 288 5.40 3.73 -1.97
N ILE A 289 5.92 3.30 -0.82
CA ILE A 289 5.14 2.65 0.24
C ILE A 289 4.76 3.64 1.35
N CYS A 290 5.67 4.54 1.73
CA CYS A 290 5.49 5.51 2.82
C CYS A 290 4.99 4.84 4.12
N VAL A 291 5.84 4.01 4.75
CA VAL A 291 5.47 3.24 5.95
C VAL A 291 5.23 4.16 7.15
N GLN A 292 3.96 4.36 7.51
CA GLN A 292 3.53 5.16 8.67
C GLN A 292 2.97 4.26 9.78
N LEU A 293 3.65 4.22 10.93
CA LEU A 293 3.25 3.43 12.11
C LEU A 293 2.81 4.31 13.29
N GLU A 294 1.86 5.22 13.07
CA GLU A 294 1.35 6.07 14.17
C GLU A 294 0.67 5.27 15.29
N LYS A 295 -0.05 4.20 14.93
CA LYS A 295 -0.81 3.34 15.88
C LYS A 295 -0.68 1.86 15.50
N PRO A 296 0.49 1.23 15.71
CA PRO A 296 0.74 -0.14 15.29
C PRO A 296 -0.22 -1.16 15.93
N ASP A 297 -0.69 -0.87 17.15
CA ASP A 297 -1.67 -1.69 17.87
C ASP A 297 -3.03 -1.80 17.14
N GLU A 298 -3.39 -0.84 16.27
CA GLU A 298 -4.64 -0.93 15.49
C GLU A 298 -4.59 -1.99 14.41
N PHE A 299 -3.40 -2.25 13.83
CA PHE A 299 -3.20 -3.32 12.85
C PHE A 299 -3.29 -4.72 13.47
N LEU A 300 -3.15 -4.81 14.79
CA LEU A 300 -3.23 -6.05 15.56
C LEU A 300 -4.63 -6.34 16.11
N LYS A 301 -5.61 -5.45 15.89
CA LYS A 301 -7.00 -5.72 16.25
C LYS A 301 -7.46 -6.97 15.50
N ALA A 302 -7.70 -8.04 16.26
CA ALA A 302 -8.13 -9.31 15.72
C ALA A 302 -9.38 -9.12 14.86
N SER A 303 -9.38 -9.74 13.68
CA SER A 303 -10.54 -9.75 12.78
C SER A 303 -11.71 -10.47 13.46
N TYR A 304 -12.95 -10.17 13.07
CA TYR A 304 -14.10 -10.90 13.58
C TYR A 304 -14.01 -12.39 13.22
N TYR A 305 -13.36 -12.73 12.10
CA TYR A 305 -13.00 -14.10 11.76
C TYR A 305 -12.12 -14.75 12.83
N ASP A 306 -11.02 -14.10 13.22
CA ASP A 306 -10.11 -14.64 14.24
C ASP A 306 -10.80 -14.76 15.61
N ILE A 307 -11.51 -13.71 16.02
CA ILE A 307 -12.22 -13.65 17.31
C ILE A 307 -13.27 -14.76 17.39
N PHE A 308 -14.09 -14.91 16.35
CA PHE A 308 -15.18 -15.88 16.33
C PHE A 308 -14.67 -17.32 16.25
N ASN A 309 -13.63 -17.58 15.43
CA ASN A 309 -13.03 -18.90 15.31
C ASN A 309 -12.36 -19.34 16.60
N ALA A 310 -11.60 -18.45 17.25
CA ALA A 310 -10.99 -18.74 18.55
C ALA A 310 -12.05 -19.06 19.61
N TRP A 311 -13.16 -18.31 19.65
CA TRP A 311 -14.28 -18.59 20.54
C TRP A 311 -14.95 -19.94 20.24
N HIS A 312 -15.21 -20.27 18.98
CA HIS A 312 -15.84 -21.52 18.59
C HIS A 312 -14.93 -22.73 18.89
N GLN A 313 -13.63 -22.61 18.61
CA GLN A 313 -12.61 -23.60 18.93
C GLN A 313 -12.52 -23.83 20.45
N ARG A 314 -12.56 -22.77 21.26
CA ARG A 314 -12.55 -22.88 22.72
C ARG A 314 -13.80 -23.56 23.29
N ASN A 315 -14.98 -23.28 22.74
CA ASN A 315 -16.25 -23.82 23.27
C ASN A 315 -16.62 -25.21 22.74
N PHE A 316 -16.23 -25.55 21.51
CA PHE A 316 -16.65 -26.79 20.85
C PHE A 316 -15.49 -27.69 20.43
N GLY A 317 -14.24 -27.24 20.57
CA GLY A 317 -13.06 -28.00 20.14
C GLY A 317 -12.89 -28.10 18.63
N THR A 318 -13.75 -27.43 17.85
CA THR A 318 -13.73 -27.42 16.39
C THR A 318 -13.84 -26.00 15.86
N MET A 319 -13.39 -25.77 14.63
CA MET A 319 -13.67 -24.54 13.89
C MET A 319 -15.11 -24.55 13.37
N PRO A 320 -15.72 -23.38 13.11
CA PRO A 320 -16.99 -23.29 12.40
C PRO A 320 -16.77 -23.52 10.90
N GLU A 321 -17.82 -23.96 10.20
CA GLU A 321 -17.75 -24.39 8.80
C GLU A 321 -18.06 -23.22 7.86
N TYR A 322 -17.06 -22.81 7.07
CA TYR A 322 -17.21 -21.77 6.04
C TYR A 322 -17.29 -22.41 4.66
N GLU A 323 -18.35 -22.12 3.91
CA GLU A 323 -18.52 -22.47 2.51
C GLU A 323 -18.49 -21.18 1.69
N VAL A 324 -17.48 -21.01 0.83
CA VAL A 324 -17.28 -19.78 0.03
C VAL A 324 -17.47 -20.11 -1.44
N HIS A 325 -18.33 -19.36 -2.11
CA HIS A 325 -18.57 -19.47 -3.55
C HIS A 325 -18.10 -18.19 -4.25
N GLY A 326 -17.33 -18.35 -5.33
CA GLY A 326 -16.82 -17.22 -6.12
C GLY A 326 -17.59 -17.03 -7.42
N TYR A 327 -17.85 -15.77 -7.75
CA TYR A 327 -18.41 -15.30 -9.01
C TYR A 327 -17.40 -14.36 -9.70
N LYS A 328 -17.75 -13.84 -10.89
CA LYS A 328 -16.82 -13.04 -11.70
C LYS A 328 -16.22 -11.86 -10.92
N ASP A 329 -17.05 -11.14 -10.15
CA ASP A 329 -16.66 -9.88 -9.50
C ASP A 329 -17.00 -9.84 -8.00
N TRP A 330 -17.45 -10.95 -7.41
CA TRP A 330 -17.88 -11.00 -6.01
C TRP A 330 -17.92 -12.44 -5.46
N TYR A 331 -18.05 -12.55 -4.14
CA TYR A 331 -18.04 -13.81 -3.40
C TYR A 331 -19.18 -13.88 -2.40
N ASP A 332 -19.70 -15.09 -2.22
CA ASP A 332 -20.65 -15.43 -1.15
C ASP A 332 -19.99 -16.31 -0.11
N CYS A 333 -20.46 -16.19 1.13
CA CYS A 333 -20.03 -17.08 2.21
C CYS A 333 -21.22 -17.53 3.06
N THR A 334 -21.37 -18.84 3.19
CA THR A 334 -22.24 -19.48 4.18
C THR A 334 -21.39 -19.94 5.36
N LEU A 335 -21.69 -19.43 6.54
CA LEU A 335 -21.09 -19.84 7.81
C LEU A 335 -22.08 -20.68 8.61
N ARG A 336 -21.69 -21.91 8.94
CA ARG A 336 -22.43 -22.81 9.85
C ARG A 336 -21.63 -22.98 11.13
N TYR A 337 -22.27 -22.73 12.25
CA TYR A 337 -21.61 -22.73 13.55
C TYR A 337 -22.53 -23.23 14.65
N ARG A 338 -21.93 -23.61 15.78
CA ARG A 338 -22.65 -24.03 16.97
C ARG A 338 -22.68 -22.92 18.01
N VAL A 339 -23.76 -22.89 18.79
CA VAL A 339 -23.88 -22.05 19.98
C VAL A 339 -24.13 -22.91 21.23
N PRO A 340 -23.74 -22.44 22.43
CA PRO A 340 -23.94 -23.21 23.66
C PRO A 340 -25.42 -23.51 23.89
N ALA A 341 -25.68 -24.59 24.64
CA ALA A 341 -27.02 -24.87 25.14
C ALA A 341 -27.51 -23.68 25.97
N ASN A 342 -28.67 -23.16 25.62
CA ASN A 342 -29.22 -21.94 26.17
C ASN A 342 -30.72 -22.10 26.48
N ASP A 343 -31.23 -21.25 27.36
CA ASP A 343 -32.62 -21.16 27.78
C ASP A 343 -33.43 -20.15 26.96
N LYS A 344 -32.84 -19.60 25.88
CA LYS A 344 -33.39 -18.51 25.07
C LYS A 344 -34.09 -18.99 23.80
N GLU A 345 -34.45 -20.27 23.75
CA GLU A 345 -35.06 -20.94 22.59
C GLU A 345 -34.22 -20.86 21.30
N ILE A 346 -32.91 -20.58 21.41
CA ILE A 346 -32.01 -20.49 20.26
C ILE A 346 -31.47 -21.89 19.95
N HIS A 347 -31.70 -22.35 18.72
CA HIS A 347 -31.17 -23.63 18.25
C HIS A 347 -29.64 -23.69 18.34
N GLN A 348 -29.10 -24.84 18.72
CA GLN A 348 -27.65 -25.00 18.88
C GLN A 348 -26.88 -24.89 17.57
N TYR A 349 -27.52 -25.10 16.43
CA TYR A 349 -26.93 -24.94 15.11
C TYR A 349 -27.45 -23.67 14.48
N GLN A 350 -26.54 -22.82 14.06
CA GLN A 350 -26.81 -21.53 13.44
C GLN A 350 -26.19 -21.48 12.06
N ARG A 351 -26.81 -20.66 11.21
CA ARG A 351 -26.38 -20.42 9.84
C ARG A 351 -26.46 -18.93 9.55
N VAL A 352 -25.40 -18.41 8.96
CA VAL A 352 -25.32 -17.05 8.43
C VAL A 352 -24.95 -17.15 6.96
N ASP A 353 -25.61 -16.34 6.13
CA ASP A 353 -25.33 -16.25 4.71
C ASP A 353 -25.01 -14.79 4.37
N VAL A 354 -23.82 -14.57 3.82
CA VAL A 354 -23.34 -13.29 3.33
C VAL A 354 -23.23 -13.34 1.82
N PHE A 355 -23.69 -12.27 1.18
CA PHE A 355 -23.74 -12.16 -0.27
C PHE A 355 -22.96 -10.97 -0.80
N ARG A 356 -22.34 -11.11 -1.98
CA ARG A 356 -21.70 -10.02 -2.74
C ARG A 356 -20.52 -9.33 -2.04
N ALA A 357 -19.69 -10.08 -1.33
CA ALA A 357 -18.43 -9.56 -0.81
C ALA A 357 -17.39 -9.38 -1.93
N GLN A 358 -16.50 -8.40 -1.78
CA GLN A 358 -15.51 -8.05 -2.79
C GLN A 358 -14.48 -9.17 -3.03
N ASN A 359 -14.08 -9.88 -1.98
CA ASN A 359 -13.12 -10.98 -2.06
C ASN A 359 -13.44 -12.10 -1.05
N ARG A 360 -12.77 -13.25 -1.20
CA ARG A 360 -12.99 -14.44 -0.36
C ARG A 360 -12.77 -14.17 1.13
N SER A 361 -11.77 -13.36 1.48
CA SER A 361 -11.41 -13.04 2.86
C SER A 361 -12.47 -12.15 3.49
N LYS A 362 -12.92 -11.13 2.76
CA LYS A 362 -14.00 -10.23 3.17
C LYS A 362 -15.32 -10.96 3.39
N ALA A 363 -15.66 -11.91 2.50
CA ALA A 363 -16.86 -12.73 2.64
C ALA A 363 -16.89 -13.51 3.97
N ARG A 364 -15.75 -14.10 4.35
CA ARG A 364 -15.62 -14.84 5.62
C ARG A 364 -15.66 -13.91 6.83
N GLU A 365 -15.01 -12.76 6.73
CA GLU A 365 -14.96 -11.75 7.79
C GLU A 365 -16.36 -11.21 8.11
N GLU A 366 -17.14 -10.88 7.08
CA GLU A 366 -18.52 -10.44 7.25
C GLU A 366 -19.41 -11.54 7.85
N ALA A 367 -19.25 -12.79 7.39
CA ALA A 367 -20.02 -13.90 7.95
C ALA A 367 -19.67 -14.15 9.43
N ALA A 368 -18.38 -14.06 9.76
CA ALA A 368 -17.91 -14.17 11.14
C ALA A 368 -18.38 -13.00 12.02
N TRP A 369 -18.42 -11.79 11.48
CA TRP A 369 -18.98 -10.61 12.18
C TRP A 369 -20.46 -10.79 12.49
N ASP A 370 -21.26 -11.28 11.54
CA ASP A 370 -22.68 -11.53 11.75
C ASP A 370 -22.92 -12.63 12.79
N ALA A 371 -22.12 -13.69 12.76
CA ALA A 371 -22.16 -14.75 13.78
C ALA A 371 -21.71 -14.26 15.16
N TYR A 372 -20.63 -13.47 15.22
CA TYR A 372 -20.16 -12.80 16.44
C TYR A 372 -21.26 -11.92 17.03
N ARG A 373 -21.83 -11.04 16.20
CA ARG A 373 -22.92 -10.14 16.59
C ARG A 373 -24.14 -10.91 17.09
N PHE A 374 -24.49 -12.02 16.44
CA PHE A 374 -25.57 -12.90 16.88
C PHE A 374 -25.29 -13.47 18.28
N VAL A 375 -24.12 -14.06 18.50
CA VAL A 375 -23.74 -14.66 19.79
C VAL A 375 -23.68 -13.60 20.90
N MET A 376 -23.17 -12.40 20.60
CA MET A 376 -23.11 -11.27 21.55
C MET A 376 -24.49 -10.72 21.90
N ASN A 377 -25.34 -10.43 20.89
CA ASN A 377 -26.67 -9.88 21.11
C ASN A 377 -27.58 -10.82 21.90
N HIS A 378 -27.35 -12.13 21.80
CA HIS A 378 -28.07 -13.14 22.56
C HIS A 378 -27.38 -13.52 23.88
N GLY A 379 -26.27 -12.88 24.26
CA GLY A 379 -25.54 -13.13 25.51
C GLY A 379 -24.99 -14.55 25.61
N LEU A 380 -24.69 -15.19 24.48
CA LEU A 380 -24.19 -16.56 24.38
C LEU A 380 -22.66 -16.63 24.44
N TRP A 381 -21.99 -15.47 24.43
CA TRP A 381 -20.53 -15.35 24.35
C TRP A 381 -19.82 -15.82 25.62
N VAL A 382 -20.46 -15.79 26.80
CA VAL A 382 -19.78 -15.90 28.11
C VAL A 382 -20.32 -17.05 28.97
N ASN A 383 -19.41 -17.81 29.59
CA ASN A 383 -19.71 -18.86 30.55
C ASN A 383 -19.74 -18.30 31.99
N LEU A 384 -20.93 -18.22 32.60
CA LEU A 384 -21.13 -17.71 33.97
C LEU A 384 -20.31 -18.46 35.04
N LYS A 385 -19.87 -19.71 34.79
CA LYS A 385 -19.04 -20.47 35.75
C LYS A 385 -17.62 -19.93 35.89
N GLU A 386 -17.09 -19.25 34.86
CA GLU A 386 -15.75 -18.66 34.89
C GLU A 386 -15.71 -17.33 35.67
N SER A 387 -16.88 -16.79 36.08
CA SER A 387 -16.96 -15.55 36.86
C SER A 387 -16.37 -15.68 38.27
N GLY A 388 -16.26 -16.90 38.80
CA GLY A 388 -15.83 -17.15 40.18
C GLY A 388 -16.81 -16.65 41.25
N ILE A 389 -17.99 -16.16 40.86
CA ILE A 389 -18.99 -15.59 41.76
C ILE A 389 -19.92 -16.70 42.27
N MET A 390 -20.00 -16.85 43.59
CA MET A 390 -21.07 -17.62 44.25
C MET A 390 -22.17 -16.65 44.71
N PRO A 391 -23.45 -16.88 44.37
CA PRO A 391 -24.53 -15.99 44.78
C PRO A 391 -24.59 -15.82 46.31
N GLU A 392 -24.45 -14.59 46.78
CA GLU A 392 -24.54 -14.23 48.20
C GLU A 392 -25.62 -13.16 48.40
N LEU A 393 -26.54 -13.39 49.34
CA LEU A 393 -27.67 -12.48 49.57
C LEU A 393 -27.20 -11.06 49.93
N GLU A 394 -26.19 -10.95 50.78
CA GLU A 394 -25.72 -9.65 51.30
C GLU A 394 -24.94 -8.82 50.28
N ASN A 395 -24.24 -9.48 49.36
CA ASN A 395 -23.44 -8.84 48.31
C ASN A 395 -24.10 -8.89 46.92
N SER A 396 -25.33 -9.40 46.83
CA SER A 396 -26.08 -9.67 45.60
C SER A 396 -26.16 -8.51 44.61
N ILE A 397 -26.28 -7.27 45.12
CA ILE A 397 -26.33 -6.08 44.27
C ILE A 397 -24.98 -5.83 43.59
N ASN A 398 -23.89 -5.93 44.35
CA ASN A 398 -22.54 -5.72 43.81
C ASN A 398 -22.14 -6.86 42.89
N GLN A 399 -22.49 -8.11 43.23
CA GLN A 399 -22.23 -9.26 42.37
C GLN A 399 -22.93 -9.14 41.01
N LEU A 400 -24.19 -8.68 40.99
CA LEU A 400 -24.92 -8.45 39.74
C LEU A 400 -24.34 -7.27 38.95
N GLN A 401 -23.89 -6.22 39.63
CA GLN A 401 -23.19 -5.10 39.01
C GLN A 401 -21.82 -5.49 38.44
N GLU A 402 -21.07 -6.33 39.16
CA GLU A 402 -19.77 -6.84 38.76
C GLU A 402 -19.89 -7.72 37.52
N LEU A 403 -20.91 -8.59 37.47
CA LEU A 403 -21.23 -9.38 36.27
C LEU A 403 -21.52 -8.47 35.07
N TYR A 404 -22.26 -7.37 35.25
CA TYR A 404 -22.50 -6.39 34.18
C TYR A 404 -21.21 -5.66 33.75
N GLN A 405 -20.41 -5.19 34.70
CA GLN A 405 -19.15 -4.47 34.42
C GLN A 405 -18.14 -5.36 33.68
N LYS A 406 -18.03 -6.63 34.09
CA LYS A 406 -17.20 -7.64 33.43
C LYS A 406 -17.85 -8.24 32.18
N LYS A 407 -18.98 -7.68 31.71
CA LYS A 407 -19.69 -8.06 30.48
C LYS A 407 -20.21 -9.50 30.45
N TYR A 408 -20.45 -10.11 31.63
CA TYR A 408 -21.23 -11.34 31.74
C TYR A 408 -22.73 -11.11 31.53
N LEU A 409 -23.20 -9.87 31.70
CA LEU A 409 -24.59 -9.46 31.46
C LEU A 409 -24.64 -8.39 30.36
N ALA A 410 -25.60 -8.52 29.43
CA ALA A 410 -25.76 -7.61 28.30
C ALA A 410 -26.40 -6.28 28.72
N GLN A 411 -27.34 -6.32 29.66
CA GLN A 411 -28.04 -5.14 30.17
C GLN A 411 -27.74 -4.89 31.65
N ALA A 412 -27.77 -3.61 32.04
CA ALA A 412 -27.65 -3.23 33.44
C ALA A 412 -28.91 -3.67 34.22
N PRO A 413 -28.78 -4.07 35.49
CA PRO A 413 -29.93 -4.49 36.29
C PRO A 413 -30.85 -3.29 36.59
N VAL A 414 -32.13 -3.43 36.24
CA VAL A 414 -33.17 -2.41 36.49
C VAL A 414 -33.98 -2.78 37.72
N TYR A 415 -34.19 -1.82 38.61
CA TYR A 415 -34.92 -2.01 39.88
C TYR A 415 -36.16 -1.12 39.94
N GLU A 416 -37.31 -1.74 40.17
CA GLU A 416 -38.59 -1.07 40.37
C GLU A 416 -39.08 -1.29 41.80
N PHE A 417 -39.53 -0.23 42.46
CA PHE A 417 -39.95 -0.25 43.86
C PHE A 417 -41.44 0.07 43.99
N GLU A 418 -42.11 -0.66 44.87
CA GLU A 418 -43.50 -0.42 45.26
C GLU A 418 -43.59 -0.54 46.80
N GLU A 419 -44.24 0.43 47.43
CA GLU A 419 -44.53 0.39 48.87
C GLU A 419 -45.89 -0.29 49.05
N ARG A 420 -45.94 -1.38 49.83
CA ARG A 420 -47.16 -2.21 49.96
C ARG A 420 -47.87 -2.02 51.30
N ASP A 421 -47.14 -2.03 52.41
CA ASP A 421 -47.66 -1.90 53.78
C ASP A 421 -46.68 -1.08 54.66
N LEU A 422 -47.14 -0.64 55.85
CA LEU A 422 -46.49 0.31 56.78
C LEU A 422 -45.01 0.07 57.15
N ASP A 423 -44.42 -1.07 56.77
CA ASP A 423 -42.98 -1.34 56.97
C ASP A 423 -42.34 -2.23 55.89
N HIS A 424 -43.04 -2.59 54.79
CA HIS A 424 -42.54 -3.54 53.80
C HIS A 424 -42.41 -2.94 52.40
N TRP A 425 -41.23 -3.14 51.80
CA TRP A 425 -40.90 -2.71 50.45
C TRP A 425 -40.92 -3.88 49.50
N TYR A 426 -41.59 -3.72 48.36
CA TYR A 426 -41.53 -4.61 47.23
C TYR A 426 -40.52 -4.07 46.21
N CYS A 427 -39.61 -4.93 45.76
CA CYS A 427 -38.65 -4.61 44.71
C CYS A 427 -38.70 -5.67 43.62
N ARG A 428 -38.84 -5.25 42.36
CA ARG A 428 -38.67 -6.11 41.20
C ARG A 428 -37.36 -5.76 40.51
N CYS A 429 -36.48 -6.74 40.37
CA CYS A 429 -35.24 -6.63 39.59
C CYS A 429 -35.45 -7.32 38.24
N ARG A 430 -35.07 -6.65 37.15
CA ARG A 430 -35.07 -7.22 35.80
C ARG A 430 -33.68 -7.09 35.17
N CYS A 431 -33.16 -8.19 34.64
CA CYS A 431 -31.85 -8.24 34.00
C CYS A 431 -31.81 -9.38 32.97
N ASP A 432 -31.42 -9.10 31.73
CA ASP A 432 -31.24 -10.10 30.65
C ASP A 432 -32.40 -11.10 30.49
N GLY A 433 -33.64 -10.62 30.59
CA GLY A 433 -34.85 -11.45 30.45
C GLY A 433 -35.25 -12.23 31.71
N ILE A 434 -34.42 -12.23 32.76
CA ILE A 434 -34.72 -12.83 34.06
C ILE A 434 -35.29 -11.76 35.01
N SER A 435 -36.26 -12.16 35.82
CA SER A 435 -36.82 -11.29 36.85
C SER A 435 -36.81 -11.94 38.24
N GLY A 436 -36.47 -11.13 39.23
CA GLY A 436 -36.45 -11.52 40.64
C GLY A 436 -37.25 -10.51 41.46
N VAL A 437 -37.85 -11.00 42.54
CA VAL A 437 -38.71 -10.22 43.42
C VAL A 437 -38.20 -10.33 44.84
N GLY A 438 -38.12 -9.19 45.53
CA GLY A 438 -37.80 -9.11 46.94
C GLY A 438 -38.90 -8.39 47.72
N LEU A 439 -39.28 -8.94 48.86
CA LEU A 439 -40.23 -8.35 49.80
C LEU A 439 -39.58 -8.36 51.19
N ALA A 440 -39.24 -7.18 51.71
CA ALA A 440 -38.52 -7.10 52.97
C ALA A 440 -38.81 -5.80 53.73
N PRO A 441 -38.55 -5.78 55.05
CA PRO A 441 -38.62 -4.57 55.85
C PRO A 441 -37.44 -3.65 55.54
N GLY A 442 -37.66 -2.74 54.59
CA GLY A 442 -36.70 -1.75 54.12
C GLY A 442 -36.29 -1.92 52.65
N LYS A 443 -36.23 -0.78 51.94
CA LYS A 443 -35.93 -0.67 50.50
C LYS A 443 -34.63 -1.38 50.09
N THR A 444 -33.58 -1.26 50.88
CA THR A 444 -32.27 -1.90 50.62
C THR A 444 -32.33 -3.42 50.75
N LYS A 445 -33.05 -3.95 51.74
CA LYS A 445 -33.20 -5.40 51.92
C LYS A 445 -34.04 -6.00 50.80
N ALA A 446 -35.12 -5.32 50.40
CA ALA A 446 -35.95 -5.75 49.28
C ALA A 446 -35.15 -5.77 47.96
N LYS A 447 -34.28 -4.76 47.75
CA LYS A 447 -33.36 -4.70 46.60
C LYS A 447 -32.36 -5.86 46.57
N LYS A 448 -31.72 -6.16 47.71
CA LYS A 448 -30.79 -7.29 47.85
C LYS A 448 -31.49 -8.62 47.55
N GLN A 449 -32.68 -8.83 48.11
CA GLN A 449 -33.44 -10.06 47.88
C GLN A 449 -33.87 -10.21 46.41
N ALA A 450 -34.31 -9.14 45.76
CA ALA A 450 -34.63 -9.15 44.33
C ALA A 450 -33.40 -9.46 43.46
N ALA A 451 -32.25 -8.86 43.75
CA ALA A 451 -30.99 -9.12 43.04
C ALA A 451 -30.49 -10.55 43.26
N PHE A 452 -30.62 -11.08 44.48
CA PHE A 452 -30.23 -12.45 44.81
C PHE A 452 -31.09 -13.49 44.09
N GLU A 453 -32.40 -13.27 43.98
CA GLU A 453 -33.28 -14.13 43.19
C GLU A 453 -32.88 -14.16 41.70
N VAL A 454 -32.50 -13.02 41.12
CA VAL A 454 -31.97 -12.95 39.75
C VAL A 454 -30.66 -13.73 39.63
N LEU A 455 -29.72 -13.55 40.55
CA LEU A 455 -28.45 -14.30 40.57
C LEU A 455 -28.68 -15.81 40.65
N LYS A 456 -29.52 -16.28 41.58
CA LYS A 456 -29.84 -17.71 41.68
C LYS A 456 -30.41 -18.26 40.37
N GLN A 457 -31.31 -17.52 39.72
CA GLN A 457 -31.90 -17.94 38.45
C GLN A 457 -30.87 -17.96 37.31
N LEU A 458 -30.00 -16.95 37.21
CA LEU A 458 -28.89 -16.90 36.25
C LEU A 458 -27.95 -18.11 36.42
N PHE A 459 -27.53 -18.40 37.66
CA PHE A 459 -26.64 -19.53 37.94
C PHE A 459 -27.33 -20.89 37.85
N ALA A 460 -28.63 -20.99 38.18
CA ALA A 460 -29.41 -22.21 38.00
C ALA A 460 -29.69 -22.52 36.53
N ALA A 461 -29.98 -21.51 35.71
CA ALA A 461 -30.08 -21.64 34.26
C ALA A 461 -28.75 -22.14 33.67
N ALA A 462 -27.62 -21.53 34.07
CA ALA A 462 -26.29 -21.96 33.67
C ALA A 462 -25.93 -23.39 34.15
N ALA A 463 -26.39 -23.81 35.33
CA ALA A 463 -26.13 -25.15 35.87
C ALA A 463 -27.01 -26.25 35.24
N ASN A 464 -28.27 -25.94 34.94
CA ASN A 464 -29.20 -26.89 34.31
C ASN A 464 -28.84 -27.14 32.83
N SER A 465 -28.31 -26.14 32.12
CA SER A 465 -27.76 -26.32 30.77
C SER A 465 -26.55 -27.27 30.74
N ALA A 466 -25.83 -27.43 31.85
CA ALA A 466 -24.68 -28.33 31.98
C ALA A 466 -25.03 -29.76 32.46
N ARG A 467 -26.27 -30.01 32.92
CA ARG A 467 -26.75 -31.33 33.37
C ARG A 467 -27.59 -32.07 32.32
N LYS A 468 -28.07 -31.35 31.30
CA LYS A 468 -28.80 -31.90 30.14
C LYS A 468 -27.90 -32.10 28.90
N ALA A 469 -26.66 -31.61 28.95
CA ALA A 469 -25.57 -31.99 28.05
C ALA A 469 -24.86 -33.20 28.64
#